data_AF-A0A915CFI5-F1
#
_entry.id   AF-A0A915CFI5-F1
#
_cell.length_a   1.000
_cell.length_b   1.000
_cell.length_c   1.000
_cell.angle_alpha   90.00
_cell.angle_beta   90.00
_cell.angle_gamma   90.00
#
_symmetry.space_group_name_H-M   'P 1'
#
loop_
_entity.id
_entity.type
_entity.pdbx_description
1 polymer ?
#
loop_
_entity_poly.entity_id
_entity_poly.type
_entity_poly.pdbx_seq_one_letter_code
_entity_poly.pdbx_strand_id
1 'polypeptide(L)' 'MMVPFHILGVLKLDNGRKLMFPSGCEVPLTVVKSDGGNTYDTSDLAAIKHRLEVEKADWLIYVVDAGQSLHLE' A
#
# COMPACT_ATOMS: atom_id res chain seq x y z
N MET A 1 -4.36 4.77 -11.81
CA MET A 1 -4.07 5.84 -10.83
C MET A 1 -2.88 5.38 -9.99
N MET A 2 -1.70 5.99 -10.13
CA MET A 2 -0.50 5.60 -9.39
C MET A 2 -0.42 6.44 -8.11
N VAL A 3 -0.37 5.81 -6.94
CA VAL A 3 -0.15 6.52 -5.68
C VAL A 3 1.29 7.10 -5.74
N PRO A 4 1.50 8.41 -5.48
CA PRO A 4 2.78 9.06 -5.74
C PRO A 4 3.78 8.81 -4.61
N PHE A 5 4.16 7.55 -4.39
CA PHE A 5 5.08 7.16 -3.33
C PHE A 5 6.49 7.77 -3.49
N HIS A 6 6.90 8.06 -4.72
CA HIS A 6 8.19 8.68 -5.05
C HIS A 6 8.37 10.08 -4.44
N ILE A 7 7.28 10.78 -4.12
CA ILE A 7 7.31 12.16 -3.61
C ILE A 7 7.51 12.19 -2.09
N LEU A 8 7.12 11.12 -1.38
CA LEU A 8 7.18 11.05 0.07
C LEU A 8 8.49 10.46 0.61
N GLY A 9 9.40 9.99 -0.27
CA GLY A 9 10.68 9.41 0.14
C GLY A 9 10.57 8.06 0.88
N VAL A 10 9.38 7.45 0.90
CA VAL A 10 9.08 6.21 1.65
C VAL A 10 9.38 4.93 0.87
N LEU A 11 9.82 5.03 -0.39
CA LEU A 11 10.15 3.85 -1.22
C LEU A 11 11.63 3.50 -1.14
N LYS A 12 11.90 2.23 -0.83
CA LYS A 12 13.21 1.59 -0.95
C LYS A 12 13.24 0.67 -2.17
N LEU A 13 14.31 0.74 -2.95
CA LEU A 13 14.59 -0.24 -4.00
C LEU A 13 15.34 -1.42 -3.41
N ASP A 14 14.84 -2.63 -3.66
CA ASP A 14 15.47 -3.88 -3.24
C ASP A 14 15.28 -4.96 -4.31
N ASN A 15 16.38 -5.45 -4.89
CA ASN A 15 16.38 -6.49 -5.92
C ASN A 15 15.41 -6.19 -7.10
N GLY A 16 15.37 -4.94 -7.54
CA GLY A 16 14.47 -4.48 -8.61
C GLY A 16 13.01 -4.22 -8.18
N ARG A 17 12.65 -4.57 -6.94
CA ARG A 17 11.32 -4.28 -6.37
C ARG A 17 11.29 -2.90 -5.74
N LYS A 18 10.10 -2.29 -5.68
CA LYS A 18 9.83 -1.08 -4.91
C LYS A 18 9.08 -1.47 -3.64
N LEU A 19 9.72 -1.29 -2.51
CA LEU A 19 9.20 -1.60 -1.18
C LEU A 19 8.83 -0.30 -0.45
N MET A 20 7.69 -0.30 0.24
CA MET A 20 7.28 0.78 1.15
C MET A 20 7.32 0.27 2.58
N PHE A 21 7.93 1.03 3.49
CA PHE A 21 7.97 0.70 4.91
C PHE A 21 7.00 1.60 5.66
N PRO A 22 5.87 1.07 6.18
CA PRO A 22 5.03 1.82 7.11
C PRO A 22 5.82 2.19 8.37
N SER A 23 5.51 3.35 8.95
CA SER A 23 6.17 3.82 10.16
C SER A 23 5.97 2.84 11.32
N GLY A 24 7.06 2.31 11.87
CA GLY A 24 7.02 1.36 12.99
C GLY A 24 6.81 -0.10 12.59
N CYS A 25 6.70 -0.41 11.29
CA CYS A 25 6.55 -1.78 10.79
C CYS A 25 7.86 -2.28 10.15
N GLU A 26 8.31 -3.47 10.54
CA GLU A 26 9.49 -4.12 9.94
C GLU A 26 9.15 -4.82 8.61
N VAL A 27 7.89 -5.22 8.43
CA VAL A 27 7.41 -5.89 7.22
C VAL A 27 7.01 -4.83 6.19
N PRO A 28 7.68 -4.79 5.01
CA PRO A 28 7.35 -3.81 3.99
C PRO A 28 6.20 -4.27 3.10
N LEU A 29 5.49 -3.29 2.55
CA LEU A 29 4.59 -3.48 1.42
C LEU A 29 5.43 -3.55 0.13
N THR A 30 5.22 -4.58 -0.69
CA THR A 30 5.82 -4.69 -2.02
C THR A 30 4.92 -3.98 -3.02
N VAL A 31 5.19 -2.71 -3.31
CA VAL A 31 4.34 -1.89 -4.19
C VAL A 31 4.56 -2.23 -5.67
N VAL A 32 5.77 -2.60 -6.08
CA VAL A 32 6.05 -3.01 -7.46
C VAL A 32 7.06 -4.15 -7.45
N LYS A 33 6.75 -5.24 -8.16
CA LYS A 33 7.66 -6.36 -8.39
C LYS A 33 8.84 -5.97 -9.29
N SER A 34 9.86 -6.83 -9.37
CA SER A 34 11.02 -6.61 -10.23
C SER A 34 10.69 -6.61 -11.73
N ASP A 35 9.61 -7.28 -12.13
CA ASP A 35 9.07 -7.29 -13.49
C ASP A 35 8.21 -6.04 -13.81
N GLY A 36 8.07 -5.11 -12.87
CA GLY A 36 7.24 -3.91 -13.02
C GLY A 36 5.76 -4.14 -12.72
N GLY A 37 5.34 -5.36 -12.37
CA GLY A 37 3.96 -5.67 -12.02
C GLY A 37 3.56 -5.14 -10.64
N ASN A 38 2.32 -4.65 -10.54
CA ASN A 38 1.70 -4.25 -9.28
C ASN A 38 1.26 -5.48 -8.47
N THR A 39 1.09 -5.29 -7.16
CA THR A 39 0.67 -6.32 -6.20
C THR A 39 -0.69 -5.98 -5.59
N TYR A 40 -1.13 -6.80 -4.62
CA TYR A 40 -2.30 -6.50 -3.79
C TYR A 40 -2.09 -5.23 -2.96
N ASP A 41 -0.91 -5.06 -2.36
CA ASP A 41 -0.54 -3.86 -1.61
C ASP A 41 -0.73 -2.59 -2.45
N THR A 42 -0.38 -2.63 -3.74
CA THR A 42 -0.61 -1.50 -4.65
C THR A 42 -2.09 -1.18 -4.81
N SER A 43 -2.92 -2.22 -4.97
CA SER A 43 -4.36 -2.07 -5.17
C SER A 43 -5.04 -1.56 -3.90
N ASP A 44 -4.64 -2.07 -2.73
CA ASP A 44 -5.19 -1.65 -1.44
C ASP A 44 -4.84 -0.19 -1.12
N LEU A 45 -3.59 0.21 -1.37
CA LEU A 45 -3.16 1.61 -1.22
C LEU A 45 -3.88 2.55 -2.20
N ALA A 46 -4.13 2.10 -3.43
CA ALA A 46 -4.91 2.88 -4.39
C ALA A 46 -6.38 2.99 -3.97
N ALA A 47 -6.96 1.92 -3.42
CA ALA A 47 -8.34 1.87 -2.98
C ALA A 47 -8.58 2.78 -1.76
N ILE A 48 -7.72 2.72 -0.74
CA ILE A 48 -7.87 3.59 0.44
C ILE A 48 -7.72 5.07 0.07
N LYS A 49 -6.77 5.40 -0.82
CA LYS A 49 -6.62 6.76 -1.34
C LYS A 49 -7.89 7.23 -2.05
N HIS A 50 -8.46 6.41 -2.92
CA HIS A 50 -9.71 6.73 -3.62
C HIS A 50 -10.86 6.98 -2.64
N ARG A 51 -11.03 6.08 -1.67
CA ARG A 51 -12.08 6.14 -0.66
C ARG A 51 -11.99 7.40 0.22
N LEU A 52 -10.77 7.83 0.56
CA LEU A 52 -10.54 9.03 1.35
C LEU A 52 -10.66 10.33 0.54
N GLU A 53 -10.04 10.38 -0.64
CA GLU A 53 -9.92 11.64 -1.40
C GLU A 53 -11.07 11.89 -2.36
N VAL A 54 -11.61 10.83 -2.97
CA VAL A 54 -12.66 10.92 -4.01
C VAL A 54 -14.03 10.67 -3.39
N GLU A 55 -14.22 9.54 -2.73
CA GLU A 55 -15.50 9.20 -2.09
C GLU A 55 -15.73 10.03 -0.82
N LYS A 56 -14.66 10.52 -0.19
CA LYS A 56 -14.69 11.30 1.06
C LYS A 56 -15.48 10.58 2.16
N ALA A 57 -15.27 9.27 2.27
CA ALA A 57 -15.95 8.46 3.24
C ALA A 57 -15.55 8.88 4.66
N ASP A 58 -16.56 9.11 5.52
CA ASP A 58 -16.32 9.40 6.93
C ASP A 58 -15.87 8.14 7.70
N TRP A 59 -16.35 6.96 7.27
CA TRP A 59 -16.08 5.67 7.90
C TRP A 59 -15.73 4.63 6.84
N LEU A 60 -14.63 3.91 7.05
CA LEU A 60 -14.19 2.80 6.22
C LEU A 60 -14.06 1.54 7.07
N ILE A 61 -14.79 0.50 6.71
CA ILE A 61 -14.79 -0.79 7.42
C ILE A 61 -14.28 -1.87 6.47
N TYR A 62 -13.16 -2.49 6.83
CA TYR A 62 -12.57 -3.60 6.09
C TYR A 62 -12.92 -4.92 6.78
N VAL A 63 -13.82 -5.70 6.19
CA VAL A 63 -14.19 -7.03 6.68
C VAL A 63 -13.29 -8.06 6.00
N VAL A 64 -12.29 -8.55 6.73
CA VAL A 64 -11.29 -9.52 6.27
C VAL A 64 -11.13 -10.64 7.30
N ASP A 65 -10.44 -11.71 6.92
CA ASP A 65 -10.07 -12.76 7.87
C ASP A 65 -8.97 -12.28 8.83
N ALA A 66 -8.84 -12.97 9.97
CA ALA A 66 -7.88 -12.58 11.01
C ALA A 66 -6.41 -12.64 10.55
N GLY A 67 -6.07 -13.40 9.51
CA GLY A 67 -4.72 -13.47 8.96
C GLY A 67 -4.29 -12.22 8.19
N GLN A 68 -5.23 -11.34 7.84
CA GLN A 68 -4.96 -10.08 7.15
C GLN A 68 -4.81 -8.89 8.11
N SER A 69 -4.84 -9.10 9.43
CA SER A 69 -4.77 -8.00 10.40
C SER A 69 -3.49 -7.17 10.24
N LEU A 70 -2.33 -7.83 10.20
CA LEU A 70 -1.04 -7.16 10.03
C LEU A 70 -0.91 -6.42 8.68
N HIS A 71 -1.63 -6.89 7.64
CA HIS A 71 -1.62 -6.24 6.33
C HIS A 71 -2.40 -4.91 6.32
N LEU A 72 -3.37 -4.75 7.23
CA LEU A 72 -4.28 -3.60 7.25
C LEU A 72 -4.11 -2.66 8.45
N GLU A 73 -3.28 -3.00 9.43
CA GLU A 73 -2.89 -2.13 10.57
C GLU A 73 -2.02 -0.94 10.13
#